data_AF-A0A9E3EMT9-F1
#
_entry.id   AF-A0A9E3EMT9-F1
#
_cell.length_a   1.000
_cell.length_b   1.000
_cell.length_c   1.000
_cell.angle_alpha   90.00
_cell.angle_beta   90.00
_cell.angle_gamma   90.00
#
_symmetry.space_group_name_H-M   'P 1'
#
loop_
_entity.id
_entity.type
_entity.pdbx_description
1 polymer ?
#
loop_
_entity_poly.entity_id
_entity_poly.type
_entity_poly.pdbx_seq_one_letter_code
_entity_poly.pdbx_strand_id
1 'polypeptide(L)'
;IIASVLYLTFGLGMRPVKGSVRRVLQWTLAYVAVAGTADWLLGTNYGFLRAKPQVATLFDQMAPWPWYIAQSFAVAVAAMLLLDAPFRLADRMRKMQARRAA
;
A
#
# COMPACT_ATOMS: atom_id res chain seq x y z
N ILE A 1 6.28 -0.15 -15.51
CA ILE A 1 5.61 -0.73 -14.31
C ILE A 1 4.09 -0.84 -14.51
N ILE A 2 3.35 0.25 -14.74
CA ILE A 2 1.87 0.22 -14.84
C ILE A 2 1.37 -0.75 -15.92
N ALA A 3 1.85 -0.63 -17.16
CA ALA A 3 1.45 -1.53 -18.26
C ALA A 3 1.69 -3.01 -17.92
N SER A 4 2.81 -3.31 -17.27
CA SER A 4 3.13 -4.67 -16.79
C SER A 4 2.10 -5.15 -15.78
N VAL A 5 1.78 -4.36 -14.74
CA VAL A 5 0.78 -4.74 -13.72
C VAL A 5 -0.59 -5.01 -14.36
N LEU A 6 -1.01 -4.17 -15.32
CA LEU A 6 -2.25 -4.37 -16.05
C LEU A 6 -2.22 -5.66 -16.87
N TYR A 7 -1.13 -5.94 -17.60
CA TYR A 7 -0.98 -7.17 -18.37
C TYR A 7 -0.97 -8.42 -17.48
N LEU A 8 -0.25 -8.40 -16.36
CA LEU A 8 -0.22 -9.52 -15.43
C LEU A 8 -1.61 -9.78 -14.82
N THR A 9 -2.37 -8.72 -14.50
CA THR A 9 -3.69 -8.82 -13.87
C THR A 9 -4.78 -9.23 -14.86
N PHE A 10 -4.87 -8.53 -16.00
CA PHE A 10 -5.94 -8.71 -16.98
C PHE A 10 -5.58 -9.71 -18.09
N GLY A 11 -4.32 -9.72 -18.54
CA GLY A 11 -3.84 -10.62 -19.58
C GLY A 11 -3.53 -12.02 -19.06
N LEU A 12 -2.80 -12.12 -17.94
CA LEU A 12 -2.43 -13.41 -17.33
C LEU A 12 -3.36 -13.85 -16.19
N GLY A 13 -4.37 -13.05 -15.86
CA GLY A 13 -5.35 -13.38 -14.82
C GLY A 13 -4.76 -13.51 -13.40
N MET A 14 -3.57 -12.96 -13.15
CA MET A 14 -2.95 -13.03 -11.83
C MET A 14 -3.71 -12.17 -10.82
N ARG A 15 -3.87 -12.71 -9.60
CA ARG A 15 -4.64 -12.10 -8.51
C ARG A 15 -3.81 -12.00 -7.24
N PRO A 16 -4.11 -11.05 -6.35
CA PRO A 16 -3.51 -11.01 -5.02
C PRO A 16 -3.73 -12.32 -4.26
N VAL A 17 -2.63 -12.93 -3.79
CA VAL A 17 -2.72 -14.14 -2.96
C VAL A 17 -3.28 -13.82 -1.57
N LYS A 18 -3.90 -14.81 -0.92
CA LYS A 18 -4.39 -14.64 0.46
C LYS A 18 -3.26 -14.21 1.39
N GLY A 19 -3.49 -13.17 2.18
CA GLY A 19 -2.49 -12.63 3.11
C GLY A 19 -1.42 -11.72 2.47
N SER A 20 -1.50 -11.45 1.16
CA SER A 20 -0.60 -10.52 0.45
C SER A 20 -0.56 -9.14 1.11
N VAL A 21 -1.73 -8.57 1.41
CA VAL A 21 -1.85 -7.24 2.03
C VAL A 21 -1.07 -7.16 3.34
N ARG A 22 -1.28 -8.12 4.26
CA ARG A 22 -0.55 -8.16 5.54
C ARG A 22 0.96 -8.24 5.34
N ARG A 23 1.42 -9.09 4.41
CA ARG A 23 2.84 -9.27 4.10
C ARG A 23 3.46 -7.98 3.57
N VAL A 24 2.79 -7.30 2.63
CA VAL A 24 3.26 -6.02 2.09
C VAL A 24 3.31 -4.96 3.19
N LEU A 25 2.30 -4.85 4.05
CA LEU A 25 2.32 -3.89 5.16
C LEU A 25 3.50 -4.12 6.12
N GLN A 26 3.82 -5.38 6.44
CA GLN A 26 4.98 -5.71 7.26
C GLN A 26 6.30 -5.30 6.60
N TRP A 27 6.46 -5.58 5.30
CA TRP A 27 7.64 -5.16 4.55
C TRP A 27 7.74 -3.64 4.42
N THR A 28 6.62 -2.94 4.24
CA THR A 28 6.60 -1.48 4.21
C THR A 28 7.05 -0.89 5.55
N LEU A 29 6.58 -1.43 6.67
CA LEU A 29 7.04 -1.00 8.00
C LEU A 29 8.53 -1.28 8.21
N ALA A 30 9.02 -2.46 7.80
CA ALA A 30 10.44 -2.79 7.85
C ALA A 30 11.28 -1.83 6.99
N TYR A 31 10.80 -1.52 5.77
CA TYR A 31 11.42 -0.54 4.90
C TYR A 31 11.46 0.85 5.55
N VAL A 32 10.36 1.34 6.12
CA VAL A 32 10.32 2.65 6.79
C VAL A 32 11.30 2.70 7.95
N ALA A 33 11.42 1.62 8.73
CA ALA A 33 12.39 1.54 9.82
C ALA A 33 13.84 1.60 9.30
N VAL A 34 14.17 0.81 8.27
CA VAL A 34 15.52 0.78 7.69
C VAL A 34 15.87 2.10 7.01
N ALA A 35 15.01 2.58 6.10
CA ALA A 35 15.21 3.81 5.36
C ALA A 35 15.22 5.04 6.29
N GLY A 36 14.31 5.10 7.26
CA GLY A 36 14.27 6.18 8.25
C GLY A 36 15.52 6.22 9.13
N THR A 37 16.06 5.06 9.50
CA THR A 37 17.34 4.97 10.23
C THR A 37 18.50 5.43 9.35
N ALA A 38 18.56 4.97 8.10
CA ALA A 38 19.59 5.40 7.15
C ALA A 38 19.53 6.92 6.91
N ASP A 39 18.33 7.46 6.70
CA ASP A 39 18.10 8.90 6.56
C ASP A 39 18.58 9.67 7.79
N TRP A 40 18.31 9.15 8.99
CA TRP A 40 18.77 9.76 10.23
C TRP A 40 20.30 9.81 10.30
N LEU A 41 20.96 8.68 10.01
CA LEU A 41 22.42 8.53 10.06
C LEU A 41 23.15 9.32 8.96
N LEU A 42 22.60 9.37 7.75
CA LEU A 42 23.25 9.97 6.58
C LEU A 42 22.85 11.42 6.33
N GLY A 43 21.91 11.97 7.10
CA GLY A 43 21.40 13.31 6.88
C GLY A 43 20.53 13.45 5.63
N THR A 44 20.05 12.34 5.06
CA THR A 44 19.22 12.32 3.83
C THR A 44 17.73 12.34 4.14
N ASN A 45 16.89 12.53 3.12
CA ASN A 45 15.43 12.53 3.26
C ASN A 45 14.75 11.69 2.17
N TYR A 46 15.14 10.42 2.07
CA TYR A 46 14.59 9.48 1.10
C TYR A 46 13.19 9.03 1.51
N GLY A 47 12.24 9.08 0.57
CA GLY A 47 10.83 8.78 0.86
C GLY A 47 10.16 9.79 1.79
N PHE A 48 10.77 10.96 1.99
CA PHE A 48 10.26 12.04 2.84
C PHE A 48 9.98 11.60 4.28
N LEU A 49 10.88 10.81 4.88
CA LEU A 49 10.72 10.29 6.24
C LEU A 49 11.23 11.25 7.33
N ARG A 50 12.02 12.28 6.99
CA ARG A 50 12.52 13.31 7.93
C ARG A 50 11.83 14.65 7.78
N ALA A 51 11.45 15.02 6.56
CA ALA A 51 10.77 16.27 6.29
C ALA A 51 9.88 16.16 5.05
N LYS A 52 8.84 16.98 5.01
CA LYS A 52 7.97 17.12 3.83
C LYS A 52 8.77 17.66 2.63
N PRO A 53 8.35 17.34 1.39
CA PRO A 53 8.94 17.96 0.20
C PRO A 53 8.75 19.47 0.23
N GLN A 54 9.67 20.24 -0.37
CA GLN A 54 9.57 21.70 -0.49
C GLN A 54 8.61 22.16 -1.61
N VAL A 55 8.03 21.23 -2.35
CA VAL A 55 7.09 21.50 -3.44
C VAL A 55 5.66 21.26 -2.97
N ALA A 56 4.72 22.00 -3.55
CA ALA A 56 3.30 21.88 -3.23
C ALA A 56 2.80 20.45 -3.50
N THR A 57 2.38 19.74 -2.46
CA THR A 57 1.98 18.34 -2.52
C THR A 57 0.86 18.04 -1.53
N LEU A 58 0.31 16.82 -1.62
CA LEU A 58 -0.67 16.33 -0.63
C LEU A 58 -0.13 16.38 0.82
N PHE A 59 1.19 16.32 1.01
CA PHE A 59 1.81 16.40 2.34
C PHE A 59 1.53 17.73 3.05
N ASP A 60 1.22 18.80 2.33
CA ASP A 60 0.96 20.12 2.93
C ASP A 60 -0.33 20.13 3.77
N GLN A 61 -1.28 19.27 3.41
CA GLN A 61 -2.55 19.10 4.14
C GLN A 61 -2.43 18.10 5.30
N MET A 62 -1.28 17.43 5.44
CA MET A 62 -1.03 16.45 6.49
C MET A 62 -0.45 17.11 7.76
N ALA A 63 -0.51 16.40 8.88
CA ALA A 63 0.01 16.84 10.16
C ALA A 63 1.53 17.14 10.12
N PRO A 64 2.07 17.85 11.13
CA PRO A 64 3.51 18.04 11.26
C PRO A 64 4.28 16.72 11.35
N TRP A 65 5.59 16.78 11.08
CA TRP A 65 6.46 15.62 11.29
C TRP A 65 6.44 15.19 12.77
N PRO A 66 6.44 13.88 13.08
CA PRO A 66 6.42 12.74 12.16
C PRO A 66 5.02 12.19 11.84
N TRP A 67 3.93 12.85 12.25
CA TRP A 67 2.57 12.28 12.21
C TRP A 67 2.05 12.09 10.78
N TYR A 68 2.50 12.89 9.81
CA TYR A 68 2.14 12.66 8.40
C TYR A 68 2.64 11.33 7.86
N ILE A 69 3.66 10.72 8.46
CA ILE A 69 4.16 9.39 8.04
C ILE A 69 3.08 8.35 8.32
N ALA A 70 2.44 8.42 9.49
CA ALA A 70 1.31 7.56 9.82
C ALA A 70 0.10 7.82 8.92
N GLN A 71 -0.19 9.09 8.61
CA GLN A 71 -1.26 9.45 7.66
C GLN A 71 -0.98 8.91 6.25
N SER A 72 0.26 9.04 5.78
CA SER A 72 0.72 8.50 4.49
C SER A 72 0.61 6.97 4.45
N PHE A 73 0.95 6.30 5.55
CA PHE A 73 0.76 4.86 5.70
C PHE A 73 -0.73 4.47 5.66
N ALA A 74 -1.60 5.24 6.32
CA ALA A 74 -3.05 5.02 6.26
C ALA A 74 -3.59 5.17 4.83
N VAL A 75 -3.14 6.18 4.08
CA VAL A 75 -3.49 6.35 2.66
C VAL A 75 -3.01 5.16 1.82
N ALA A 76 -1.79 4.67 2.06
CA ALA A 76 -1.26 3.49 1.37
C ALA A 76 -2.09 2.22 1.67
N VAL A 77 -2.47 2.01 2.94
CA VAL A 77 -3.37 0.90 3.35
C VAL A 77 -4.71 1.02 2.63
N ALA A 78 -5.31 2.22 2.62
CA ALA A 78 -6.59 2.46 1.97
C ALA A 78 -6.52 2.16 0.46
N ALA A 79 -5.47 2.63 -0.23
CA ALA A 79 -5.25 2.36 -1.64
C ALA A 79 -5.09 0.85 -1.92
N MET A 80 -4.30 0.14 -1.11
CA MET A 80 -4.15 -1.31 -1.24
C MET A 80 -5.48 -2.06 -1.06
N LEU A 81 -6.27 -1.69 -0.04
CA LEU A 81 -7.56 -2.32 0.21
C LEU A 81 -8.55 -2.03 -0.92
N LEU A 82 -8.53 -0.83 -1.48
CA LEU A 82 -9.36 -0.45 -2.62
C LEU A 82 -9.01 -1.28 -3.87
N LEU A 83 -7.71 -1.47 -4.13
CA LEU A 83 -7.25 -2.30 -5.26
C LEU A 83 -7.53 -3.81 -5.07
N ASP A 84 -7.50 -4.30 -3.83
CA ASP A 84 -7.77 -5.70 -3.49
C ASP A 84 -9.26 -6.02 -3.37
N ALA A 85 -10.10 -5.00 -3.13
CA ALA A 85 -11.54 -5.12 -2.95
C ALA A 85 -12.26 -5.94 -4.04
N PRO A 86 -12.12 -5.65 -5.36
CA PRO A 86 -12.89 -6.35 -6.39
C PRO A 86 -12.65 -7.86 -6.38
N PHE A 87 -11.42 -8.30 -6.13
CA PHE A 87 -11.07 -9.73 -6.06
C PHE A 87 -11.72 -10.40 -4.84
N ARG A 88 -11.65 -9.76 -3.67
CA ARG A 88 -12.26 -10.29 -2.44
C ARG A 88 -13.78 -10.36 -2.52
N LEU A 89 -14.41 -9.36 -3.12
CA LEU A 89 -15.86 -9.34 -3.30
C LEU A 89 -16.30 -10.47 -4.24
N ALA A 90 -15.62 -10.63 -5.38
CA ALA A 90 -15.91 -11.71 -6.32
C ALA A 90 -15.77 -13.11 -5.67
N ASP A 91 -14.72 -13.33 -4.87
CA ASP A 91 -14.50 -14.59 -4.18
C ASP A 91 -15.57 -14.87 -3.11
N ARG A 92 -16.03 -13.83 -2.39
CA ARG A 92 -17.13 -13.94 -1.41
C ARG A 92 -18.45 -14.31 -2.09
N MET A 93 -18.77 -13.66 -3.21
CA MET A 93 -20.00 -13.94 -3.97
C MET A 93 -20.04 -15.39 -4.48
N ARG A 94 -18.94 -15.88 -5.06
CA ARG A 94 -18.83 -17.27 -5.52
C ARG A 94 -19.04 -18.28 -4.39
N LYS A 95 -18.45 -18.03 -3.22
CA LYS A 95 -18.65 -18.89 -2.04
C LYS A 95 -20.09 -18.92 -1.55
N MET A 96 -20.79 -17.77 -1.54
CA MET A 96 -22.20 -17.73 -1.14
C MET A 96 -23.11 -18.48 -2.10
N GLN A 97 -22.84 -18.39 -3.40
CA GLN A 97 -23.58 -19.16 -4.42
C GLN A 97 -23.39 -20.67 -4.23
N ALA A 98 -22.16 -21.13 -4.03
CA ALA A 98 -21.87 -22.54 -3.78
C ALA A 98 -22.58 -23.08 -2.52
N ARG A 99 -22.66 -22.27 -1.46
CA ARG A 99 -23.39 -22.64 -0.23
C ARG A 99 -24.90 -22.70 -0.38
N ARG A 100 -25.49 -21.94 -1.31
CA ARG A 100 -26.94 -21.96 -1.58
C ARG A 100 -27.36 -23.11 -2.49
N ALA A 101 -26.42 -23.68 -3.24
CA ALA A 101 -26.66 -24.79 -4.16
C ALA A 101 -26.42 -26.17 -3.53
N ALA A 102 -25.93 -26.21 -2.29
CA ALA A 102 -25.74 -27.41 -1.47
C ALA A 102 -26.84 -27.50 -0.42
#